data_AF-A0A259PCF4-F1
#
_entry.id   AF-A0A259PCF4-F1
#
_cell.length_a   1.000
_cell.length_b   1.000
_cell.length_c   1.000
_cell.angle_alpha   90.00
_cell.angle_beta   90.00
_cell.angle_gamma   90.00
#
_symmetry.space_group_name_H-M   'P 1'
#
loop_
_entity.id
_entity.type
_entity.pdbx_description
1 polymer ?
#
loop_
_entity_poly.entity_id
_entity_poly.type
_entity_poly.pdbx_seq_one_letter_code
_entity_poly.pdbx_strand_id
1 'polypeptide(L)'
;MFKVIVILLLAVTTPAIAGEYEKYWDTWHKNATLIKQCQSEKKVKLFLQNSIADLGNAERTEANAEVVETIILTKPACFLSTLSTLSQEECKSVVKFFIRSPLYNDAKQIEKSLKSVHSKKVSCYVG
;
A
#
# COMPACT_ATOMS: atom_id res chain seq x y z
N MET A 1 4.09 54.36 3.86
CA MET A 1 3.99 53.44 2.71
C MET A 1 5.21 52.54 2.70
N PHE A 2 5.11 51.32 3.27
CA PHE A 2 6.19 50.33 3.22
C PHE A 2 5.76 49.19 2.30
N LYS A 3 6.56 48.95 1.25
CA LYS A 3 6.35 47.92 0.24
C LYS A 3 6.67 46.56 0.86
N VAL A 4 5.66 45.69 0.98
CA VAL A 4 5.86 44.28 1.31
C VAL A 4 6.35 43.59 0.04
N ILE A 5 7.61 43.16 0.03
CA ILE A 5 8.12 42.25 -0.99
C ILE A 5 7.70 40.84 -0.55
N VAL A 6 6.58 40.36 -1.10
CA VAL A 6 6.22 38.95 -1.02
C VAL A 6 7.12 38.20 -2.00
N ILE A 7 8.18 37.57 -1.50
CA ILE A 7 8.98 36.66 -2.29
C ILE A 7 8.16 35.38 -2.47
N LEU A 8 7.47 35.30 -3.61
CA LEU A 8 6.88 34.07 -4.13
C LEU A 8 8.05 33.14 -4.54
N LEU A 9 8.49 32.29 -3.62
CA LEU A 9 9.31 31.11 -3.92
C LEU A 9 8.39 30.04 -4.52
N LEU A 10 7.97 30.22 -5.78
CA LEU A 10 7.36 29.15 -6.57
C LEU A 10 8.40 28.55 -7.51
N ALA A 11 8.55 27.23 -7.35
CA ALA A 11 8.98 26.27 -8.36
C ALA A 11 10.40 26.43 -8.91
N VAL A 12 11.37 25.91 -8.15
CA VAL A 12 12.47 25.16 -8.76
C VAL A 12 12.25 23.68 -8.46
N THR A 13 11.25 23.08 -9.09
CA THR A 13 11.21 21.62 -9.19
C THR A 13 12.20 21.24 -10.26
N THR A 14 13.37 20.81 -9.82
CA THR A 14 14.47 20.38 -10.66
C THR A 14 14.03 19.19 -11.53
N PRO A 15 14.45 19.12 -12.81
CA PRO A 15 14.12 18.00 -13.70
C PRO A 15 14.56 16.62 -13.16
N ALA A 16 15.53 16.59 -12.24
CA ALA A 16 15.94 15.38 -11.54
C ALA A 16 14.82 14.78 -10.65
N ILE A 17 14.05 15.63 -9.95
CA ILE A 17 12.92 15.17 -9.11
C ILE A 17 11.79 14.62 -9.99
N ALA A 18 11.52 15.27 -11.13
CA ALA A 18 10.52 14.80 -12.09
C ALA A 18 10.90 13.43 -12.70
N GLY A 19 12.17 13.25 -13.08
CA GLY A 19 12.64 11.97 -13.64
C GLY A 19 12.59 10.81 -12.64
N GLU A 20 12.91 11.05 -11.36
CA GLU A 20 12.77 10.02 -10.32
C GLU A 20 11.30 9.69 -10.00
N TYR A 21 10.43 10.68 -10.05
CA TYR A 21 8.99 10.52 -9.89
C TYR A 21 8.38 9.67 -11.00
N GLU A 22 8.65 9.96 -12.27
CA GLU A 22 8.16 9.17 -13.40
C GLU A 22 8.66 7.72 -13.35
N LYS A 23 9.94 7.54 -13.03
CA LYS A 23 10.54 6.21 -12.91
C LYS A 23 9.91 5.38 -11.79
N TYR A 24 9.53 6.01 -10.67
CA TYR A 24 8.77 5.35 -9.61
C TYR A 24 7.44 4.82 -10.15
N TRP A 25 6.63 5.68 -10.78
CA TRP A 25 5.30 5.30 -11.25
C TRP A 25 5.34 4.27 -12.37
N ASP A 26 6.29 4.35 -13.29
CA ASP A 26 6.49 3.32 -14.32
C ASP A 26 6.77 1.94 -13.71
N THR A 27 7.61 1.93 -12.68
CA THR A 27 7.96 0.70 -11.96
C THR A 27 6.76 0.19 -11.16
N TRP A 28 6.04 1.10 -10.51
CA TRP A 28 4.86 0.80 -9.72
C TRP A 28 3.76 0.18 -10.58
N HIS A 29 3.40 0.78 -11.72
CA HIS A 29 2.34 0.28 -12.60
C HIS A 29 2.64 -1.12 -13.15
N LYS A 30 3.88 -1.37 -13.55
CA LYS A 30 4.31 -2.71 -14.02
C LYS A 30 4.17 -3.76 -12.92
N ASN A 31 4.48 -3.39 -11.68
CA ASN A 31 4.41 -4.31 -10.55
C ASN A 31 2.98 -4.50 -10.04
N ALA A 32 2.17 -3.44 -9.96
CA ALA A 32 0.82 -3.46 -9.39
C ALA A 32 -0.05 -4.57 -10.00
N THR A 33 -0.02 -4.75 -11.32
CA THR A 33 -0.76 -5.83 -12.00
C THR A 33 -0.31 -7.23 -11.57
N LEU A 34 1.00 -7.46 -11.48
CA LEU A 34 1.57 -8.74 -11.04
C LEU A 34 1.26 -9.03 -9.56
N ILE A 35 1.27 -7.97 -8.74
CA ILE A 35 0.95 -8.04 -7.32
C ILE A 35 -0.55 -8.38 -7.13
N LYS A 36 -1.46 -7.70 -7.84
CA LYS A 36 -2.91 -7.98 -7.82
C LYS A 36 -3.23 -9.44 -8.20
N GLN A 37 -2.45 -10.05 -9.09
CA GLN A 37 -2.62 -11.45 -9.49
C GLN A 37 -2.07 -12.47 -8.48
N CYS A 38 -1.24 -12.01 -7.53
CA CYS A 38 -0.49 -12.85 -6.59
C CYS A 38 0.22 -14.05 -7.24
N GLN A 39 1.08 -13.79 -8.21
CA GLN A 39 1.93 -14.83 -8.79
C GLN A 39 3.14 -15.18 -7.92
N SER A 40 3.47 -14.35 -6.93
CA SER A 40 4.63 -14.53 -6.06
C SER A 40 4.42 -13.87 -4.70
N GLU A 41 4.29 -14.67 -3.64
CA GLU A 41 4.19 -14.17 -2.26
C GLU A 41 5.40 -13.32 -1.86
N LYS A 42 6.60 -13.63 -2.37
CA LYS A 42 7.79 -12.80 -2.15
C LYS A 42 7.62 -11.37 -2.71
N LYS A 43 7.03 -11.24 -3.90
CA LYS A 43 6.75 -9.93 -4.51
C LYS A 43 5.65 -9.20 -3.75
N VAL A 44 4.59 -9.90 -3.33
CA VAL A 44 3.52 -9.33 -2.50
C VAL A 44 4.07 -8.87 -1.15
N LYS A 45 4.94 -9.65 -0.51
CA LYS A 45 5.63 -9.28 0.74
C LYS A 45 6.39 -7.97 0.57
N LEU A 46 7.24 -7.89 -0.45
CA LEU A 46 8.02 -6.68 -0.73
C LEU A 46 7.11 -5.48 -1.00
N PHE A 47 6.02 -5.67 -1.73
CA PHE A 47 5.03 -4.64 -1.98
C PHE A 47 4.39 -4.13 -0.68
N LEU A 48 4.00 -5.01 0.24
CA LEU A 48 3.44 -4.62 1.54
C LEU A 48 4.45 -3.86 2.40
N GLN A 49 5.71 -4.29 2.42
CA GLN A 49 6.79 -3.59 3.14
C GLN A 49 7.01 -2.18 2.58
N ASN A 50 7.06 -2.04 1.26
CA ASN A 50 7.18 -0.74 0.60
C ASN A 50 5.94 0.14 0.88
N SER A 51 4.75 -0.45 0.90
CA SER A 51 3.49 0.28 1.18
C SER A 51 3.50 0.87 2.59
N ILE A 52 4.07 0.18 3.57
CA ILE A 52 4.26 0.71 4.93
C ILE A 52 5.30 1.85 4.93
N ALA A 53 6.39 1.71 4.18
CA ALA A 53 7.41 2.75 4.08
C ALA A 53 6.87 4.03 3.40
N ASP A 54 5.90 3.89 2.50
CA ASP A 54 5.27 4.99 1.77
C ASP A 54 4.14 5.71 2.56
N LEU A 55 3.79 5.31 3.79
CA LEU A 55 2.68 5.89 4.58
C LEU A 55 2.79 7.41 4.85
N GLY A 56 3.98 8.00 4.70
CA GLY A 56 4.21 9.44 4.80
C GLY A 56 3.90 10.23 3.51
N ASN A 57 3.59 9.54 2.41
CA ASN A 57 3.26 10.11 1.12
C ASN A 57 1.81 9.76 0.77
N ALA A 58 0.94 10.77 0.74
CA ALA A 58 -0.50 10.57 0.54
C ALA A 58 -0.82 9.87 -0.79
N GLU A 59 -0.22 10.34 -1.89
CA GLU A 59 -0.46 9.79 -3.23
C GLU A 59 -0.06 8.31 -3.34
N ARG A 60 1.13 7.96 -2.82
CA ARG A 60 1.59 6.57 -2.82
C ARG A 60 0.79 5.71 -1.86
N THR A 61 0.41 6.25 -0.70
CA THR A 61 -0.43 5.54 0.28
C THR A 61 -1.77 5.17 -0.34
N GLU A 62 -2.40 6.13 -1.01
CA GLU A 62 -3.65 5.96 -1.73
C GLU A 62 -3.49 4.90 -2.83
N ALA A 63 -2.54 5.06 -3.75
CA ALA A 63 -2.32 4.08 -4.81
C ALA A 63 -2.04 2.65 -4.27
N ASN A 64 -1.22 2.54 -3.22
CA ASN A 64 -0.91 1.26 -2.59
C ASN A 64 -2.14 0.62 -1.93
N ALA A 65 -3.00 1.41 -1.29
CA ALA A 65 -4.23 0.90 -0.68
C ALA A 65 -5.15 0.23 -1.72
N GLU A 66 -5.29 0.82 -2.91
CA GLU A 66 -6.08 0.24 -4.00
C GLU A 66 -5.59 -1.19 -4.34
N VAL A 67 -4.28 -1.34 -4.47
CA VAL A 67 -3.64 -2.63 -4.77
C VAL A 67 -3.85 -3.62 -3.63
N VAL A 68 -3.57 -3.22 -2.38
CA VAL A 68 -3.69 -4.10 -1.21
C VAL A 68 -5.12 -4.60 -1.06
N GLU A 69 -6.10 -3.70 -1.11
CA GLU A 69 -7.51 -4.04 -1.00
C GLU A 69 -7.98 -4.93 -2.15
N THR A 70 -7.51 -4.68 -3.37
CA THR A 70 -7.79 -5.56 -4.51
C THR A 70 -7.29 -6.99 -4.27
N ILE A 71 -6.08 -7.16 -3.73
CA ILE A 71 -5.54 -8.50 -3.42
C ILE A 71 -6.39 -9.15 -2.32
N ILE A 72 -6.78 -8.41 -1.28
CA ILE A 72 -7.61 -8.94 -0.20
C ILE A 72 -8.94 -9.45 -0.74
N LEU A 73 -9.59 -8.71 -1.64
CA LEU A 73 -10.89 -9.09 -2.19
C LEU A 73 -10.83 -10.21 -3.23
N THR A 74 -9.75 -10.28 -4.02
CA THR A 74 -9.66 -11.21 -5.16
C THR A 74 -8.83 -12.45 -4.88
N LYS A 75 -7.84 -12.36 -3.98
CA LYS A 75 -6.86 -13.41 -3.63
C LYS A 75 -6.60 -13.47 -2.10
N PRO A 76 -7.63 -13.55 -1.24
CA PRO A 76 -7.46 -13.47 0.22
C PRO A 76 -6.51 -14.52 0.81
N ALA A 77 -6.46 -15.73 0.23
CA ALA A 77 -5.59 -16.80 0.71
C ALA A 77 -4.10 -16.46 0.55
N CYS A 78 -3.73 -15.91 -0.61
CA CYS A 78 -2.37 -15.44 -0.86
C CYS A 78 -2.02 -14.29 0.09
N PHE A 79 -2.95 -13.33 0.26
CA PHE A 79 -2.72 -12.19 1.12
C PHE A 79 -2.43 -12.63 2.55
N LEU A 80 -3.27 -13.51 3.13
CA LEU A 80 -3.08 -14.03 4.48
C LEU A 80 -1.81 -14.88 4.62
N SER A 81 -1.49 -15.71 3.63
CA SER A 81 -0.22 -16.45 3.60
C SER A 81 0.97 -15.49 3.64
N THR A 82 0.98 -14.48 2.78
CA THR A 82 2.03 -13.45 2.75
C THR A 82 2.11 -12.67 4.06
N LEU A 83 0.97 -12.23 4.59
CA LEU A 83 0.85 -11.48 5.84
C LEU A 83 1.46 -12.26 7.02
N SER A 84 1.33 -13.60 7.03
CA SER A 84 1.93 -14.47 8.05
C SER A 84 3.46 -14.54 8.02
N THR A 85 4.09 -14.09 6.93
CA THR A 85 5.55 -14.07 6.75
C THR A 85 6.20 -12.72 7.08
N LEU A 86 5.39 -11.70 7.39
CA LEU A 86 5.88 -10.41 7.84
C LEU A 86 6.35 -10.49 9.29
N SER A 87 7.23 -9.56 9.69
CA SER A 87 7.48 -9.35 11.12
C SER A 87 6.20 -8.90 11.82
N GLN A 88 6.14 -9.06 13.15
CA GLN A 88 4.97 -8.71 13.93
C GLN A 88 4.61 -7.21 13.80
N GLU A 89 5.61 -6.33 13.68
CA GLU A 89 5.40 -4.89 13.52
C GLU A 89 4.89 -4.52 12.13
N GLU A 90 5.52 -5.05 11.08
CA GLU A 90 5.07 -4.86 9.70
C GLU A 90 3.63 -5.34 9.53
N CYS A 91 3.31 -6.53 10.04
CA CYS A 91 1.95 -7.04 9.94
C CYS A 91 0.94 -6.16 10.67
N LYS A 92 1.23 -5.72 11.91
CA LYS A 92 0.34 -4.79 12.63
C LYS A 92 0.10 -3.50 11.85
N SER A 93 1.12 -3.00 11.17
CA SER A 93 1.00 -1.83 10.30
C SER A 93 0.10 -2.11 9.11
N VAL A 94 0.28 -3.23 8.40
CA VAL A 94 -0.63 -3.61 7.30
C VAL A 94 -2.08 -3.70 7.78
N VAL A 95 -2.32 -4.38 8.91
CA VAL A 95 -3.66 -4.54 9.49
C VAL A 95 -4.26 -3.18 9.84
N LYS A 96 -3.51 -2.29 10.47
CA LYS A 96 -4.01 -0.98 10.89
C LYS A 96 -4.42 -0.10 9.71
N PHE A 97 -3.56 0.00 8.70
CA PHE A 97 -3.70 1.00 7.64
C PHE A 97 -4.48 0.50 6.43
N PHE A 98 -4.46 -0.79 6.11
CA PHE A 98 -5.09 -1.30 4.90
C PHE A 98 -6.27 -2.24 5.15
N ILE A 99 -6.38 -2.83 6.35
CA ILE A 99 -7.49 -3.75 6.69
C ILE A 99 -8.55 -3.05 7.54
N ARG A 100 -8.12 -2.38 8.62
CA ARG A 100 -9.03 -1.68 9.55
C ARG A 100 -9.45 -0.30 9.08
N SER A 101 -8.67 0.30 8.20
CA SER A 101 -8.90 1.65 7.66
C SER A 101 -8.78 1.66 6.13
N PRO A 102 -9.52 0.80 5.42
CA PRO A 102 -9.45 0.77 3.95
C PRO A 102 -9.90 2.11 3.36
N LEU A 103 -9.35 2.46 2.20
CA LEU A 103 -9.64 3.68 1.46
C LEU A 103 -10.65 3.46 0.33
N TYR A 104 -10.66 2.30 -0.33
CA TYR A 104 -11.48 2.06 -1.52
C TYR A 104 -12.70 1.17 -1.28
N ASN A 105 -12.65 0.33 -0.26
CA ASN A 105 -13.68 -0.66 0.02
C ASN A 105 -14.15 -0.59 1.48
N ASP A 106 -15.33 -1.13 1.77
CA ASP A 106 -15.85 -1.17 3.13
C ASP A 106 -15.06 -2.18 3.99
N ALA A 107 -14.74 -1.81 5.23
CA ALA A 107 -14.00 -2.66 6.16
C ALA A 107 -14.69 -4.03 6.38
N LYS A 108 -16.03 -4.10 6.38
CA LYS A 108 -16.75 -5.38 6.50
C LYS A 108 -16.58 -6.23 5.25
N GLN A 109 -16.44 -5.64 4.06
CA GLN A 109 -16.19 -6.38 2.83
C GLN A 109 -14.79 -7.00 2.84
N ILE A 110 -13.79 -6.23 3.26
CA ILE A 110 -12.42 -6.67 3.47
C ILE A 110 -12.40 -7.84 4.48
N GLU A 111 -12.98 -7.66 5.67
CA GLU A 111 -13.07 -8.68 6.72
C GLU A 111 -13.79 -9.94 6.25
N LYS A 112 -14.92 -9.80 5.52
CA LYS A 112 -15.66 -10.92 4.95
C LYS A 112 -14.79 -11.72 3.97
N SER A 113 -14.02 -11.05 3.11
CA SER A 113 -13.12 -11.72 2.17
C SER A 113 -12.04 -12.51 2.90
N LEU A 114 -11.38 -11.90 3.90
CA LEU A 114 -10.33 -12.57 4.68
C LEU A 114 -10.89 -13.78 5.44
N LYS A 115 -12.07 -13.67 6.05
CA LYS A 115 -12.75 -14.76 6.77
C LYS A 115 -13.23 -15.90 5.87
N SER A 116 -13.38 -15.65 4.57
CA SER A 116 -13.80 -16.67 3.61
C SER A 116 -12.75 -17.77 3.40
N VAL A 117 -11.50 -17.53 3.82
CA VAL A 117 -10.40 -18.48 3.68
C VAL A 117 -10.08 -19.12 5.02
N HIS A 118 -10.11 -20.44 5.07
CA HIS A 118 -9.55 -21.22 6.19
C HIS A 118 -8.02 -21.30 6.08
N SER A 119 -7.33 -20.21 6.40
CA SER A 119 -5.85 -20.18 6.42
C SER A 119 -5.29 -20.33 7.84
N LYS A 120 -3.97 -20.52 7.94
CA LYS A 120 -3.23 -20.43 9.20
C LYS A 120 -3.60 -19.14 9.93
N LYS A 121 -3.73 -19.23 11.26
CA LYS A 121 -3.89 -18.05 12.13
C LYS A 121 -2.70 -17.12 11.91
N VAL A 122 -2.98 -15.87 11.53
CA VAL A 122 -1.98 -14.81 11.42
C VAL A 122 -1.94 -14.11 12.78
N SER A 123 -0.82 -14.16 13.49
CA SER A 123 -0.70 -13.71 14.91
C SER A 123 -1.15 -12.27 15.16
N CYS A 124 -1.00 -11.42 14.15
CA CYS A 124 -1.29 -9.98 14.14
C CYS A 124 -2.69 -9.65 13.58
N TYR A 125 -3.38 -10.62 12.97
CA TYR A 125 -4.73 -10.48 12.45
C TYR A 125 -5.64 -11.53 13.09
N VAL A 126 -6.38 -11.08 14.10
CA VAL A 126 -7.47 -11.85 14.69
C VAL A 126 -8.75 -11.33 14.04
N GLY A 127 -9.22 -12.05 13.02
CA GLY A 127 -10.50 -11.80 12.36
C GLY A 127 -11.68 -12.13 13.26
#